data_AF-A0A2H3CDM1-F1
#
_entry.id   AF-A0A2H3CDM1-F1
#
_cell.length_a   1.000
_cell.length_b   1.000
_cell.length_c   1.000
_cell.angle_alpha   90.00
_cell.angle_beta   90.00
_cell.angle_gamma   90.00
#
_symmetry.space_group_name_H-M   'P 1'
#
loop_
_entity.id
_entity.type
_entity.pdbx_description
1 polymer ?
#
loop_
_entity_poly.entity_id
_entity_poly.type
_entity_poly.pdbx_seq_one_letter_code
_entity_poly.pdbx_strand_id
1 'polypeptide(L)'
;MREWRSCDDLSLETRIYGRDSASSPSSQQHNIFKSLFNFQGNVAPSPSAASHLAEHLQHVLSAEICVEADLVPFEKENQISSPKSQVKVAFSPIRLLRTVIFIEVFRHGVVVNAFDSSKGPWILAQVCNTWREITTTYFPRLWSTILIEICAYRCQDPVSLLKTVLDRSVSNRWSNVILDLQPGSISSLSVVRGRLDRLSSMTIKYHGIGQPPSRIDAFEITPFLNDINIVVRRDDDAVTIVPWRSESLQTYRNDRVYGDVDLHRALLDTILKSPNLDSLWAYYRNCTTTASRPLLTIRINSTSIRFLQTSESVLLDSLSLPALETIWLGPDKPCQLLCPEDTLPSLLRLITASRCSFTRSVLAEVDISHELIPVLQHTPMLNSLEMYFAWWSNPLDRTIQLLITAMMESKAAPAASPATPFRPAILPGLTCFKIQIRDVSRVGTALSINDMFVRMLSIRRTMPADEDNKRLQIVTVSLYKSSVLRPGLASDFETLQVMGMNLIVSVSESSHGTDPILH
;
A
#
# COMPACT_ATOMS: atom_id res chain seq x y z
N MET A 1 1.07 -2.93 13.33
CA MET A 1 0.97 -2.99 11.86
C MET A 1 -0.52 -2.97 11.52
N ARG A 2 -1.06 -1.85 11.01
CA ARG A 2 -2.46 -1.78 10.53
C ARG A 2 -2.43 -2.17 9.06
N GLU A 3 -3.13 -3.23 8.70
CA GLU A 3 -3.35 -3.63 7.31
C GLU A 3 -4.16 -2.54 6.60
N TRP A 4 -3.58 -1.97 5.54
CA TRP A 4 -4.30 -1.14 4.58
C TRP A 4 -4.57 -1.97 3.33
N ARG A 5 -5.85 -2.16 3.00
CA ARG A 5 -6.30 -2.73 1.73
C ARG A 5 -6.04 -1.72 0.61
N SER A 6 -5.44 -2.16 -0.50
CA SER A 6 -5.21 -1.35 -1.70
C SER A 6 -6.54 -0.94 -2.35
N CYS A 7 -6.62 0.29 -2.85
CA CYS A 7 -7.76 0.87 -3.58
C CYS A 7 -7.75 0.56 -5.10
N ASP A 8 -6.99 -0.42 -5.57
CA ASP A 8 -6.85 -0.70 -7.01
C ASP A 8 -8.07 -1.39 -7.65
N ASP A 9 -9.09 -1.80 -6.85
CA ASP A 9 -10.29 -2.48 -7.36
C ASP A 9 -11.37 -1.56 -7.97
N LEU A 10 -11.17 -0.24 -8.04
CA LEU A 10 -12.23 0.70 -8.47
C LEU A 10 -12.04 1.34 -9.86
N SER A 11 -11.11 0.90 -10.70
CA SER A 11 -10.91 1.51 -12.04
C SER A 11 -10.87 0.54 -13.23
N LEU A 12 -11.46 -0.65 -13.11
CA LEU A 12 -11.47 -1.66 -14.19
C LEU A 12 -12.89 -2.05 -14.64
N GLU A 13 -13.75 -1.06 -14.90
CA GLU A 13 -14.98 -1.27 -15.68
C GLU A 13 -15.16 -0.16 -16.72
N THR A 14 -14.54 -0.33 -17.89
CA THR A 14 -15.13 0.07 -19.19
C THR A 14 -14.29 -0.47 -20.35
N ARG A 15 -14.55 -1.72 -20.74
CA ARG A 15 -14.41 -2.16 -22.14
C ARG A 15 -15.64 -2.98 -22.52
N ILE A 16 -16.21 -2.57 -23.63
CA ILE A 16 -17.49 -2.99 -24.21
C ILE A 16 -17.39 -4.44 -24.70
N TYR A 17 -18.26 -5.32 -24.21
CA TYR A 17 -18.94 -6.37 -24.99
C TYR A 17 -20.23 -6.76 -24.26
N GLY A 18 -21.36 -6.67 -24.95
CA GLY A 18 -22.69 -6.88 -24.36
C GLY A 18 -23.07 -8.36 -24.22
N ARG A 19 -23.70 -8.70 -23.09
CA ARG A 19 -24.88 -9.58 -22.97
C ARG A 19 -25.44 -9.50 -21.55
N ASP A 20 -26.75 -9.73 -21.45
CA ASP A 20 -27.64 -9.34 -20.35
C ASP A 20 -27.42 -9.99 -18.96
N SER A 21 -27.91 -9.24 -17.96
CA SER A 21 -28.52 -9.64 -16.67
C SER A 21 -27.66 -10.12 -15.48
N ALA A 22 -27.34 -9.19 -14.57
CA ALA A 22 -27.77 -9.16 -13.15
C ALA A 22 -27.29 -7.84 -12.50
N SER A 23 -28.20 -7.05 -11.92
CA SER A 23 -27.88 -5.72 -11.36
C SER A 23 -27.11 -5.79 -10.05
N SER A 24 -25.93 -5.16 -10.00
CA SER A 24 -25.09 -5.00 -8.80
C SER A 24 -25.60 -3.88 -7.86
N PRO A 25 -25.30 -3.91 -6.55
CA PRO A 25 -25.77 -2.89 -5.59
C PRO A 25 -25.34 -1.45 -5.92
N SER A 26 -24.22 -1.27 -6.63
CA SER A 26 -23.72 0.04 -7.07
C SER A 26 -24.61 0.69 -8.15
N SER A 27 -25.27 -0.12 -8.98
CA SER A 27 -26.18 0.35 -10.02
C SER A 27 -27.54 0.82 -9.46
N GLN A 28 -27.99 0.23 -8.34
CA GLN A 28 -29.17 0.71 -7.61
C GLN A 28 -28.92 2.06 -6.91
N GLN A 29 -27.74 2.25 -6.29
CA GLN A 29 -27.37 3.55 -5.69
C GLN A 29 -27.25 4.65 -6.75
N HIS A 30 -26.67 4.37 -7.91
CA HIS A 30 -26.59 5.32 -9.03
C HIS A 30 -27.99 5.76 -9.52
N ASN A 31 -28.98 4.85 -9.53
CA ASN A 31 -30.36 5.15 -9.94
C ASN A 31 -31.14 6.00 -8.91
N ILE A 32 -30.84 5.86 -7.61
CA ILE A 32 -31.41 6.72 -6.56
C ILE A 32 -30.90 8.16 -6.71
N PHE A 33 -29.60 8.35 -6.94
CA PHE A 33 -29.02 9.69 -7.14
C PHE A 33 -29.44 10.33 -8.47
N LYS A 34 -29.58 9.55 -9.55
CA LYS A 34 -30.15 10.03 -10.83
C LYS A 34 -31.61 10.49 -10.69
N SER A 35 -32.40 9.76 -9.91
CA SER A 35 -33.81 10.12 -9.65
C SER A 35 -33.93 11.43 -8.87
N LEU A 36 -33.02 11.69 -7.91
CA LEU A 36 -32.92 12.99 -7.22
C LEU A 36 -32.48 14.12 -8.17
N PHE A 37 -31.63 13.83 -9.16
CA PHE A 37 -31.13 14.81 -10.13
C PHE A 37 -32.21 15.30 -11.12
N ASN A 38 -33.15 14.43 -11.51
CA ASN A 38 -34.25 14.78 -12.42
C ASN A 38 -35.29 15.75 -11.82
N PHE A 39 -35.21 16.07 -10.52
CA PHE A 39 -36.10 17.05 -9.87
C PHE A 39 -35.62 18.50 -9.98
N GLN A 40 -34.42 18.75 -10.51
CA GLN A 40 -33.86 20.10 -10.64
C GLN A 40 -34.23 20.81 -11.96
N GLY A 41 -34.96 20.15 -12.87
CA GLY A 41 -35.50 20.77 -14.08
C GLY A 41 -36.92 21.31 -13.88
N ASN A 42 -37.20 22.54 -14.33
CA ASN A 42 -38.51 23.22 -14.24
C ASN A 42 -39.65 22.58 -15.07
N VAL A 43 -39.64 21.27 -15.31
CA VAL A 43 -40.70 20.55 -16.02
C VAL A 43 -41.33 19.56 -15.04
N ALA A 44 -42.64 19.69 -14.81
CA ALA A 44 -43.38 18.78 -13.94
C ALA A 44 -43.29 17.33 -14.49
N PRO A 45 -43.01 16.32 -13.63
CA PRO A 45 -42.95 14.94 -14.07
C PRO A 45 -44.32 14.41 -14.50
N SER A 46 -44.35 13.45 -15.42
CA SER A 46 -45.59 12.77 -15.78
C SER A 46 -46.14 11.98 -14.58
N PRO A 47 -47.47 11.86 -14.43
CA PRO A 47 -48.10 11.15 -13.30
C PRO A 47 -47.60 9.70 -13.13
N SER A 48 -47.19 9.06 -14.22
CA SER A 48 -46.62 7.71 -14.23
C SER A 48 -45.25 7.60 -13.55
N ALA A 49 -44.39 8.62 -13.68
CA ALA A 49 -43.05 8.61 -13.09
C ALA A 49 -43.09 8.86 -11.57
N ALA A 50 -44.03 9.69 -11.11
CA ALA A 50 -44.26 9.92 -9.68
C ALA A 50 -44.85 8.67 -8.98
N SER A 51 -45.74 7.93 -9.68
CA SER A 51 -46.30 6.67 -9.17
C SER A 51 -45.23 5.58 -9.04
N HIS A 52 -44.33 5.45 -10.01
CA HIS A 52 -43.24 4.46 -9.94
C HIS A 52 -42.22 4.76 -8.85
N LEU A 53 -41.90 6.04 -8.58
CA LEU A 53 -40.99 6.42 -7.51
C LEU A 53 -41.61 6.15 -6.12
N ALA A 54 -42.91 6.40 -5.97
CA ALA A 54 -43.66 6.10 -4.74
C ALA A 54 -43.71 4.59 -4.46
N GLU A 55 -44.01 3.77 -5.48
CA GLU A 55 -43.96 2.30 -5.39
C GLU A 55 -42.57 1.77 -5.02
N HIS A 56 -41.51 2.35 -5.60
CA HIS A 56 -40.14 1.90 -5.34
C HIS A 56 -39.64 2.26 -3.94
N LEU A 57 -40.00 3.44 -3.43
CA LEU A 57 -39.71 3.86 -2.06
C LEU A 57 -40.50 3.04 -1.03
N GLN A 58 -41.74 2.66 -1.36
CA GLN A 58 -42.55 1.74 -0.53
C GLN A 58 -41.92 0.35 -0.46
N HIS A 59 -41.39 -0.17 -1.58
CA HIS A 59 -40.70 -1.47 -1.60
C HIS A 59 -39.39 -1.48 -0.79
N VAL A 60 -38.63 -0.39 -0.83
CA VAL A 60 -37.37 -0.26 -0.07
C VAL A 60 -37.65 -0.10 1.43
N LEU A 61 -38.69 0.64 1.83
CA LEU A 61 -39.09 0.78 3.23
C LEU A 61 -39.76 -0.48 3.79
N SER A 62 -40.42 -1.28 2.95
CA SER A 62 -41.05 -2.54 3.35
C SER A 62 -40.06 -3.70 3.51
N ALA A 63 -38.84 -3.58 2.97
CA ALA A 63 -37.83 -4.62 3.05
C ALA A 63 -36.99 -4.58 4.36
N GLU A 64 -37.07 -3.50 5.15
CA GLU A 64 -36.17 -3.32 6.32
C GLU A 64 -36.85 -2.90 7.65
N ILE A 65 -38.18 -2.84 7.75
CA ILE A 65 -38.84 -2.54 9.04
C ILE A 65 -40.10 -3.40 9.23
N CYS A 66 -39.97 -4.48 10.00
CA CYS A 66 -41.10 -5.17 10.63
C CYS A 66 -40.93 -5.12 12.16
N VAL A 67 -41.50 -4.08 12.80
CA VAL A 67 -41.97 -4.12 14.19
C VAL A 67 -43.20 -3.20 14.31
N GLU A 68 -44.30 -3.78 14.82
CA GLU A 68 -45.53 -3.25 15.46
C GLU A 68 -45.65 -1.72 15.65
N ALA A 69 -46.81 -1.04 15.50
CA ALA A 69 -48.21 -1.44 15.53
C ALA A 69 -49.15 -0.35 14.93
N ASP A 70 -50.40 -0.75 14.70
CA ASP A 70 -51.66 -0.02 14.62
C ASP A 70 -52.01 0.82 13.37
N LEU A 71 -52.76 0.14 12.48
CA LEU A 71 -53.52 0.70 11.37
C LEU A 71 -54.84 1.32 11.86
N VAL A 72 -55.09 2.58 11.49
CA VAL A 72 -56.43 3.17 11.39
C VAL A 72 -56.71 3.43 9.90
N PRO A 73 -57.86 3.02 9.34
CA PRO A 73 -58.13 3.21 7.91
C PRO A 73 -58.61 4.64 7.65
N PHE A 74 -57.92 5.35 6.75
CA PHE A 74 -58.33 6.67 6.28
C PHE A 74 -59.13 6.55 4.98
N GLU A 75 -60.38 6.98 5.03
CA GLU A 75 -61.30 7.03 3.90
C GLU A 75 -60.88 8.05 2.84
N LYS A 76 -61.26 7.75 1.60
CA LYS A 76 -61.23 8.61 0.42
C LYS A 76 -61.98 9.92 0.68
N GLU A 77 -61.36 11.05 0.34
CA GLU A 77 -62.10 12.12 -0.32
C GLU A 77 -61.22 12.96 -1.26
N ASN A 78 -61.75 13.12 -2.47
CA ASN A 78 -61.19 13.89 -3.58
C ASN A 78 -61.30 15.39 -3.30
N GLN A 79 -60.22 16.15 -3.46
CA GLN A 79 -60.31 17.55 -3.89
C GLN A 79 -59.04 17.99 -4.64
N ILE A 80 -59.22 18.20 -5.94
CA ILE A 80 -58.21 18.68 -6.89
C ILE A 80 -57.91 20.15 -6.54
N SER A 81 -56.72 20.41 -6.01
CA SER A 81 -56.17 21.78 -5.96
C SER A 81 -54.65 21.80 -6.15
N SER A 82 -54.22 22.52 -7.20
CA SER A 82 -52.86 23.03 -7.50
C SER A 82 -51.66 22.05 -7.41
N PRO A 83 -51.06 21.62 -8.54
CA PRO A 83 -49.91 20.71 -8.55
C PRO A 83 -48.61 21.28 -7.97
N LYS A 84 -48.52 22.59 -7.68
CA LYS A 84 -47.27 23.23 -7.23
C LYS A 84 -47.04 23.20 -5.71
N SER A 85 -48.08 23.00 -4.90
CA SER A 85 -47.93 22.94 -3.44
C SER A 85 -47.67 21.53 -2.91
N GLN A 86 -48.22 20.49 -3.55
CA GLN A 86 -48.09 19.11 -3.09
C GLN A 86 -46.71 18.49 -3.34
N VAL A 87 -45.99 18.90 -4.39
CA VAL A 87 -44.59 18.48 -4.61
C VAL A 87 -43.67 19.03 -3.50
N LYS A 88 -43.99 20.19 -2.92
CA LYS A 88 -43.24 20.78 -1.80
C LYS A 88 -43.44 20.00 -0.48
N VAL A 89 -44.58 19.31 -0.34
CA VAL A 89 -44.90 18.44 0.80
C VAL A 89 -44.32 17.02 0.60
N ALA A 90 -44.20 16.56 -0.65
CA ALA A 90 -43.62 15.25 -0.98
C ALA A 90 -42.11 15.12 -0.67
N PHE A 91 -41.38 16.23 -0.49
CA PHE A 91 -40.00 16.23 0.02
C PHE A 91 -39.88 16.34 1.55
N SER A 92 -41.01 16.35 2.27
CA SER A 92 -41.05 16.28 3.74
C SER A 92 -40.44 14.99 4.36
N PRO A 93 -40.37 13.81 3.71
CA PRO A 93 -39.76 12.62 4.32
C PRO A 93 -38.27 12.80 4.62
N ILE A 94 -37.56 13.59 3.81
CA ILE A 94 -36.13 13.85 3.98
C ILE A 94 -35.85 14.69 5.24
N ARG A 95 -36.84 15.49 5.70
CA ARG A 95 -36.76 16.22 6.98
C ARG A 95 -37.11 15.35 8.19
N LEU A 96 -37.74 14.19 7.98
CA LEU A 96 -38.16 13.25 9.02
C LEU A 96 -37.13 12.15 9.27
N LEU A 97 -36.22 11.90 8.33
CA LEU A 97 -35.08 11.03 8.56
C LEU A 97 -34.23 11.62 9.69
N ARG A 98 -34.14 10.88 10.81
CA ARG A 98 -33.30 11.28 11.94
C ARG A 98 -31.85 11.40 11.46
N THR A 99 -31.13 12.38 11.99
CA THR A 99 -29.69 12.59 11.74
C THR A 99 -28.90 11.28 11.83
N VAL A 100 -29.31 10.35 12.70
CA VAL A 100 -28.69 9.02 12.90
C VAL A 100 -28.70 8.12 11.66
N ILE A 101 -29.75 8.16 10.83
CA ILE A 101 -29.80 7.34 9.61
C ILE A 101 -28.83 7.90 8.56
N PHE A 102 -28.77 9.23 8.47
CA PHE A 102 -27.76 9.90 7.65
C PHE A 102 -26.34 9.58 8.14
N ILE A 103 -26.10 9.50 9.44
CA ILE A 103 -24.81 9.08 10.01
C ILE A 103 -24.39 7.73 9.44
N GLU A 104 -25.28 6.74 9.46
CA GLU A 104 -24.93 5.37 9.08
C GLU A 104 -24.72 5.22 7.57
N VAL A 105 -25.54 5.92 6.77
CA VAL A 105 -25.37 5.99 5.31
C VAL A 105 -24.03 6.63 4.93
N PHE A 106 -23.63 7.68 5.65
CA PHE A 106 -22.39 8.44 5.36
C PHE A 106 -21.14 7.89 6.05
N ARG A 107 -21.30 6.98 7.02
CA ARG A 107 -20.19 6.30 7.70
C ARG A 107 -19.38 5.40 6.76
N HIS A 108 -20.00 4.97 5.66
CA HIS A 108 -19.34 4.29 4.55
C HIS A 108 -18.57 5.34 3.73
N GLY A 109 -17.42 5.76 4.25
CA GLY A 109 -16.62 6.90 3.78
C GLY A 109 -16.32 6.84 2.29
N VAL A 110 -16.79 7.87 1.57
CA VAL A 110 -16.49 8.07 0.15
C VAL A 110 -15.31 9.04 0.05
N VAL A 111 -14.27 8.67 -0.68
CA VAL A 111 -13.19 9.58 -1.06
C VAL A 111 -13.80 10.76 -1.83
N VAL A 112 -13.57 11.99 -1.37
CA VAL A 112 -14.19 13.18 -1.97
C VAL A 112 -13.31 13.70 -3.09
N ASN A 113 -13.76 13.57 -4.34
CA ASN A 113 -13.11 14.27 -5.43
C ASN A 113 -13.43 15.78 -5.33
N ALA A 114 -12.39 16.60 -5.17
CA ALA A 114 -12.46 18.06 -5.05
C ALA A 114 -13.16 18.73 -6.24
N PHE A 115 -13.06 18.14 -7.43
CA PHE A 115 -13.62 18.70 -8.67
C PHE A 115 -14.93 18.03 -9.12
N ASP A 116 -15.34 16.93 -8.48
CA ASP A 116 -16.61 16.27 -8.78
C ASP A 116 -17.70 16.74 -7.81
N SER A 117 -18.31 17.89 -8.12
CA SER A 117 -19.42 18.44 -7.34
C SER A 117 -20.69 17.58 -7.37
N SER A 118 -20.73 16.55 -8.24
CA SER A 118 -21.83 15.60 -8.36
C SER A 118 -21.68 14.37 -7.44
N LYS A 119 -20.67 14.36 -6.56
CA LYS A 119 -20.41 13.23 -5.65
C LYS A 119 -20.10 13.67 -4.22
N GLY A 120 -20.26 12.73 -3.29
CA GLY A 120 -19.82 12.87 -1.91
C GLY A 120 -20.45 14.05 -1.17
N PRO A 121 -19.72 14.70 -0.26
CA PRO A 121 -20.21 15.80 0.57
C PRO A 121 -20.67 17.02 -0.22
N TRP A 122 -20.24 17.17 -1.48
CA TRP A 122 -20.67 18.26 -2.34
C TRP A 122 -22.17 18.25 -2.62
N ILE A 123 -22.74 17.08 -2.98
CA ILE A 123 -24.19 16.96 -3.21
C ILE A 123 -24.94 17.33 -1.93
N LEU A 124 -24.47 16.80 -0.80
CA LEU A 124 -25.12 16.97 0.49
C LEU A 124 -25.15 18.44 0.92
N ALA A 125 -24.05 19.15 0.72
CA ALA A 125 -23.95 20.58 1.03
C ALA A 125 -24.81 21.48 0.11
N GLN A 126 -25.33 20.94 -1.00
CA GLN A 126 -26.19 21.63 -1.96
C GLN A 126 -27.69 21.43 -1.71
N VAL A 127 -28.10 20.43 -0.90
CA VAL A 127 -29.52 20.11 -0.69
C VAL A 127 -30.26 21.25 0.04
N CYS A 128 -29.82 21.61 1.25
CA CYS A 128 -30.36 22.73 2.02
C CYS A 128 -29.35 23.17 3.10
N ASN A 129 -29.65 24.29 3.79
CA ASN A 129 -28.77 24.83 4.83
C ASN A 129 -28.53 23.85 5.99
N THR A 130 -29.55 23.09 6.41
CA THR A 130 -29.41 22.09 7.48
C THR A 130 -28.46 20.96 7.08
N TRP A 131 -28.52 20.48 5.84
CA TRP A 131 -27.63 19.43 5.34
C TRP A 131 -26.20 19.93 5.19
N ARG A 132 -26.05 21.17 4.75
CA ARG A 132 -24.75 21.84 4.75
C ARG A 132 -24.18 21.92 6.16
N GLU A 133 -24.96 22.36 7.13
CA GLU A 133 -24.52 22.44 8.53
C GLU A 133 -24.15 21.05 9.09
N ILE A 134 -24.97 20.03 8.82
CA ILE A 134 -24.69 18.63 9.17
C ILE A 134 -23.34 18.17 8.59
N THR A 135 -23.12 18.38 7.29
CA THR A 135 -21.89 17.93 6.62
C THR A 135 -20.65 18.72 6.98
N THR A 136 -20.76 20.00 7.30
CA THR A 136 -19.61 20.84 7.66
C THR A 136 -19.29 20.84 9.15
N THR A 137 -20.31 20.74 10.01
CA THR A 137 -20.19 20.90 11.46
C THR A 137 -20.22 19.56 12.18
N TYR A 138 -21.19 18.69 11.84
CA TYR A 138 -21.43 17.45 12.57
C TYR A 138 -20.65 16.25 11.98
N PHE A 139 -20.36 16.25 10.67
CA PHE A 139 -19.60 15.18 9.99
C PHE A 139 -18.34 15.66 9.27
N PRO A 140 -17.42 16.31 9.99
CA PRO A 140 -16.20 16.83 9.40
C PRO A 140 -15.28 15.78 8.81
N ARG A 141 -15.38 14.53 9.28
CA ARG A 141 -14.61 13.40 8.75
C ARG A 141 -14.93 13.10 7.29
N LEU A 142 -16.09 13.55 6.78
CA LEU A 142 -16.40 13.44 5.37
C LEU A 142 -15.42 14.24 4.48
N TRP A 143 -14.77 15.26 5.04
CA TRP A 143 -13.76 16.08 4.35
C TRP A 143 -12.33 15.69 4.73
N SER A 144 -12.11 14.58 5.44
CA SER A 144 -10.77 14.20 5.90
C SER A 144 -9.90 13.61 4.78
N THR A 145 -10.53 12.96 3.80
CA THR A 145 -9.85 12.33 2.67
C THR A 145 -10.30 12.97 1.36
N ILE A 146 -9.41 13.76 0.76
CA ILE A 146 -9.69 14.51 -0.47
C ILE A 146 -8.88 13.94 -1.62
N LEU A 147 -9.54 13.64 -2.73
CA LEU A 147 -8.94 13.34 -4.02
C LEU A 147 -8.93 14.60 -4.86
N ILE A 148 -7.77 15.02 -5.33
CA ILE A 148 -7.59 16.14 -6.25
C ILE A 148 -7.17 15.53 -7.58
N GLU A 149 -8.16 15.29 -8.45
CA GLU A 149 -7.94 14.71 -9.78
C GLU A 149 -8.00 15.81 -10.84
N ILE A 150 -6.85 16.34 -11.25
CA ILE A 150 -6.82 17.41 -12.27
C ILE A 150 -6.69 16.76 -13.65
N CYS A 151 -7.83 16.45 -14.25
CA CYS A 151 -7.91 16.09 -15.67
C CYS A 151 -8.01 17.35 -16.53
N ALA A 152 -7.05 17.57 -17.45
CA ALA A 152 -6.96 18.76 -18.31
C ALA A 152 -8.21 19.08 -19.17
N TYR A 153 -9.19 18.18 -19.25
CA TYR A 153 -10.34 18.32 -20.16
C TYR A 153 -11.68 18.61 -19.48
N ARG A 154 -11.78 18.60 -18.14
CA ARG A 154 -13.09 18.64 -17.46
C ARG A 154 -13.30 19.77 -16.47
N CYS A 155 -12.27 20.52 -16.13
CA CYS A 155 -12.36 21.56 -15.12
C CYS A 155 -11.99 22.93 -15.72
N GLN A 156 -12.99 23.77 -15.99
CA GLN A 156 -12.77 25.11 -16.56
C GLN A 156 -12.02 26.05 -15.59
N ASP A 157 -12.14 25.82 -14.26
CA ASP A 157 -11.43 26.59 -13.25
C ASP A 157 -11.13 25.75 -11.99
N PRO A 158 -10.03 24.97 -11.99
CA PRO A 158 -9.65 24.13 -10.85
C PRO A 158 -9.27 24.97 -9.62
N VAL A 159 -8.73 26.16 -9.81
CA VAL A 159 -8.32 27.00 -8.67
C VAL A 159 -9.53 27.49 -7.89
N SER A 160 -10.58 27.98 -8.57
CA SER A 160 -11.80 28.45 -7.88
C SER A 160 -12.57 27.31 -7.23
N LEU A 161 -12.63 26.14 -7.85
CA LEU A 161 -13.23 24.97 -7.22
C LEU A 161 -12.43 24.55 -5.99
N LEU A 162 -11.11 24.50 -6.06
CA LEU A 162 -10.26 24.13 -4.92
C LEU A 162 -10.41 25.13 -3.76
N LYS A 163 -10.46 26.43 -4.04
CA LYS A 163 -10.81 27.46 -3.04
C LYS A 163 -12.17 27.18 -2.42
N THR A 164 -13.18 26.87 -3.23
CA THR A 164 -14.53 26.57 -2.76
C THR A 164 -14.55 25.33 -1.87
N VAL A 165 -13.79 24.27 -2.20
CA VAL A 165 -13.66 23.08 -1.32
C VAL A 165 -13.06 23.50 0.01
N LEU A 166 -11.93 24.22 0.00
CA LEU A 166 -11.24 24.64 1.22
C LEU A 166 -12.15 25.48 2.12
N ASP A 167 -12.89 26.43 1.53
CA ASP A 167 -13.79 27.31 2.25
C ASP A 167 -15.00 26.55 2.84
N ARG A 168 -15.48 25.51 2.13
CA ARG A 168 -16.59 24.66 2.61
C ARG A 168 -16.14 23.60 3.62
N SER A 169 -14.90 23.13 3.53
CA SER A 169 -14.29 22.28 4.54
C SER A 169 -13.87 23.12 5.74
N VAL A 170 -14.86 23.53 6.54
CA VAL A 170 -14.68 24.37 7.74
C VAL A 170 -13.51 23.82 8.56
N SER A 171 -12.48 24.65 8.78
CA SER A 171 -11.20 24.37 9.47
C SER A 171 -10.22 23.42 8.76
N ASN A 172 -10.18 23.40 7.41
CA ASN A 172 -9.18 22.70 6.59
C ASN A 172 -8.80 21.29 7.10
N ARG A 173 -9.83 20.48 7.38
CA ARG A 173 -9.69 19.20 8.11
C ARG A 173 -9.12 18.05 7.27
N TRP A 174 -8.47 18.39 6.17
CA TRP A 174 -7.88 17.41 5.26
C TRP A 174 -6.72 16.76 6.01
N SER A 175 -6.87 15.48 6.33
CA SER A 175 -5.80 14.67 6.95
C SER A 175 -5.09 13.84 5.90
N ASN A 176 -5.81 13.42 4.86
CA ASN A 176 -5.29 12.60 3.77
C ASN A 176 -5.62 13.25 2.43
N VAL A 177 -4.61 13.48 1.62
CA VAL A 177 -4.79 14.04 0.28
C VAL A 177 -4.23 13.07 -0.75
N ILE A 178 -5.05 12.68 -1.72
CA ILE A 178 -4.63 11.93 -2.89
C ILE A 178 -4.63 12.90 -4.05
N LEU A 179 -3.47 13.12 -4.65
CA LEU A 179 -3.31 13.96 -5.82
C LEU A 179 -3.19 13.04 -7.03
N ASP A 180 -4.05 13.19 -8.03
CA ASP A 180 -3.91 12.52 -9.32
C ASP A 180 -3.75 13.63 -10.37
N LEU A 181 -2.49 13.88 -10.74
CA LEU A 181 -2.10 15.12 -11.41
C LEU A 181 -1.38 14.86 -12.73
N GLN A 182 -1.66 15.75 -13.68
CA GLN A 182 -0.77 16.00 -14.81
C GLN A 182 0.32 17.03 -14.44
N PRO A 183 1.54 16.90 -14.98
CA PRO A 183 2.68 17.79 -14.70
C PRO A 183 2.35 19.29 -14.70
N GLY A 184 1.64 19.77 -15.74
CA GLY A 184 1.30 21.19 -15.91
C GLY A 184 0.28 21.75 -14.91
N SER A 185 -0.39 20.89 -14.13
CA SER A 185 -1.48 21.30 -13.22
C SER A 185 -1.01 21.57 -11.79
N ILE A 186 0.24 21.25 -11.45
CA ILE A 186 0.74 21.34 -10.07
C ILE A 186 0.82 22.77 -9.55
N SER A 187 1.13 23.74 -10.41
CA SER A 187 1.17 25.16 -10.02
C SER A 187 -0.18 25.69 -9.53
N SER A 188 -1.30 25.06 -9.94
CA SER A 188 -2.63 25.42 -9.45
C SER A 188 -2.84 25.08 -7.97
N LEU A 189 -2.02 24.19 -7.41
CA LEU A 189 -2.10 23.77 -6.02
C LEU A 189 -1.54 24.79 -5.03
N SER A 190 -0.76 25.79 -5.48
CA SER A 190 -0.20 26.80 -4.57
C SER A 190 -1.27 27.54 -3.75
N VAL A 191 -2.54 27.50 -4.17
CA VAL A 191 -3.69 28.02 -3.43
C VAL A 191 -3.95 27.34 -2.08
N VAL A 192 -3.50 26.08 -1.89
CA VAL A 192 -3.63 25.37 -0.61
C VAL A 192 -2.47 25.64 0.35
N ARG A 193 -1.44 26.38 -0.09
CA ARG A 193 -0.24 26.68 0.71
C ARG A 193 -0.62 27.40 2.00
N GLY A 194 -0.16 26.86 3.13
CA GLY A 194 -0.45 27.41 4.46
C GLY A 194 -1.87 27.18 4.95
N ARG A 195 -2.71 26.49 4.19
CA ARG A 195 -4.09 26.19 4.57
C ARG A 195 -4.28 24.74 5.04
N LEU A 196 -3.28 23.88 4.97
CA LEU A 196 -3.43 22.46 5.27
C LEU A 196 -2.82 22.10 6.63
N ASP A 197 -3.34 22.71 7.69
CA ASP A 197 -2.82 22.63 9.05
C ASP A 197 -3.07 21.29 9.74
N ARG A 198 -3.82 20.37 9.14
CA ARG A 198 -4.10 19.02 9.69
C ARG A 198 -3.65 17.88 8.79
N LEU A 199 -3.00 18.19 7.68
CA LEU A 199 -2.57 17.18 6.72
C LEU A 199 -1.52 16.28 7.36
N SER A 200 -1.80 14.98 7.42
CA SER A 200 -0.92 13.97 7.98
C SER A 200 -0.34 13.03 6.92
N SER A 201 -1.14 12.68 5.90
CA SER A 201 -0.70 11.79 4.83
C SER A 201 -1.02 12.37 3.45
N MET A 202 -0.13 12.12 2.50
CA MET A 202 -0.30 12.54 1.11
C MET A 202 0.14 11.44 0.16
N THR A 203 -0.72 11.13 -0.82
CA THR A 203 -0.36 10.29 -1.96
C THR A 203 -0.35 11.13 -3.22
N ILE A 204 0.74 11.08 -3.99
CA ILE A 204 0.87 11.77 -5.26
C ILE A 204 0.97 10.73 -6.38
N LYS A 205 -0.04 10.70 -7.23
CA LYS A 205 -0.13 9.88 -8.45
C LYS A 205 0.17 10.77 -9.64
N TYR A 206 1.19 10.39 -10.41
CA TYR A 206 1.53 11.08 -11.65
C TYR A 206 1.05 10.30 -12.87
N HIS A 207 0.39 11.01 -13.78
CA HIS A 207 -0.03 10.47 -15.06
C HIS A 207 0.18 11.48 -16.20
N GLY A 208 0.76 11.03 -17.31
CA GLY A 208 0.91 11.83 -18.54
C GLY A 208 2.35 12.24 -18.86
N ILE A 209 2.52 12.75 -20.07
CA ILE A 209 3.81 13.12 -20.68
C ILE A 209 4.18 14.53 -20.24
N GLY A 210 5.42 14.74 -19.79
CA GLY A 210 5.99 16.05 -19.50
C GLY A 210 6.71 16.12 -18.16
N GLN A 211 7.62 17.09 -18.04
CA GLN A 211 8.39 17.29 -16.81
C GLN A 211 7.50 17.93 -15.72
N PRO A 212 7.27 17.29 -14.57
CA PRO A 212 6.63 17.97 -13.46
C PRO A 212 7.54 19.05 -12.89
N PRO A 213 6.97 20.05 -12.21
CA PRO A 213 7.71 21.21 -11.77
C PRO A 213 8.78 20.80 -10.77
N SER A 214 9.91 21.51 -10.84
CA SER A 214 11.04 21.35 -9.95
C SER A 214 10.77 21.72 -8.50
N ARG A 215 9.55 22.13 -8.12
CA ARG A 215 9.12 22.42 -6.75
C ARG A 215 7.59 22.37 -6.61
N ILE A 216 7.13 21.79 -5.50
CA ILE A 216 5.72 21.83 -5.07
C ILE A 216 5.65 22.65 -3.78
N ASP A 217 5.28 23.92 -3.87
CA ASP A 217 5.17 24.82 -2.71
C ASP A 217 3.83 24.69 -1.96
N ALA A 218 2.82 24.11 -2.63
CA ALA A 218 1.45 23.92 -2.17
C ALA A 218 1.35 23.34 -0.75
N PHE A 219 2.27 22.47 -0.37
CA PHE A 219 2.21 21.80 0.92
C PHE A 219 3.22 22.34 1.92
N GLU A 220 4.08 23.32 1.54
CA GLU A 220 5.32 23.69 2.27
C GLU A 220 5.10 23.97 3.76
N ILE A 221 3.91 24.43 4.10
CA ILE A 221 3.45 24.73 5.45
C ILE A 221 2.40 23.67 5.85
N THR A 222 2.86 22.45 6.13
CA THR A 222 2.04 21.31 6.61
C THR A 222 2.70 20.67 7.84
N PRO A 223 2.47 21.24 9.04
CA PRO A 223 3.25 20.92 10.24
C PRO A 223 3.03 19.51 10.81
N PHE A 224 2.00 18.78 10.35
CA PHE A 224 1.71 17.42 10.79
C PHE A 224 1.93 16.37 9.70
N LEU A 225 2.43 16.76 8.53
CA LEU A 225 2.65 15.85 7.42
C LEU A 225 3.74 14.86 7.82
N ASN A 226 3.33 13.61 8.02
CA ASN A 226 4.17 12.54 8.52
C ASN A 226 4.32 11.37 7.54
N ASP A 227 3.47 11.29 6.52
CA ASP A 227 3.46 10.22 5.53
C ASP A 227 3.34 10.79 4.10
N ILE A 228 4.30 10.45 3.24
CA ILE A 228 4.31 10.83 1.83
C ILE A 228 4.48 9.57 0.99
N ASN A 229 3.58 9.37 0.04
CA ASN A 229 3.64 8.28 -0.93
C ASN A 229 3.61 8.82 -2.36
N ILE A 230 4.60 8.46 -3.17
CA ILE A 230 4.72 8.85 -4.57
C ILE A 230 4.54 7.60 -5.44
N VAL A 231 3.48 7.61 -6.24
CA VAL A 231 3.12 6.52 -7.16
C VAL A 231 3.24 7.03 -8.59
N VAL A 232 4.05 6.34 -9.39
CA VAL A 232 4.27 6.69 -10.80
C VAL A 232 3.68 5.59 -11.68
N ARG A 233 2.79 5.94 -12.61
CA ARG A 233 2.08 4.95 -13.46
C ARG A 233 2.82 4.61 -14.77
N ARG A 234 3.74 5.47 -15.24
CA ARG A 234 4.62 5.22 -16.37
C ARG A 234 6.02 5.75 -16.09
N ASP A 235 6.99 4.93 -16.43
CA ASP A 235 8.38 5.05 -16.06
C ASP A 235 9.14 6.17 -16.80
N ASP A 236 8.63 6.60 -17.95
CA ASP A 236 9.32 7.50 -18.87
C ASP A 236 9.28 8.99 -18.45
N ASP A 237 8.52 9.35 -17.40
CA ASP A 237 8.13 10.74 -17.10
C ASP A 237 8.43 11.20 -15.64
N ALA A 238 9.25 10.45 -14.88
CA ALA A 238 9.35 10.64 -13.44
C ALA A 238 10.43 11.68 -13.01
N VAL A 239 10.13 12.99 -13.07
CA VAL A 239 11.01 14.01 -12.45
C VAL A 239 10.92 13.98 -10.94
N THR A 240 12.07 14.11 -10.31
CA THR A 240 12.31 14.19 -8.87
C THR A 240 11.38 15.17 -8.15
N ILE A 241 10.48 14.66 -7.31
CA ILE A 241 9.72 15.51 -6.39
C ILE A 241 10.68 16.00 -5.32
N VAL A 242 10.61 17.30 -5.04
CA VAL A 242 11.54 17.96 -4.16
C VAL A 242 11.45 17.41 -2.74
N PRO A 243 12.60 17.20 -2.09
CA PRO A 243 12.72 16.85 -0.69
C PRO A 243 11.92 17.80 0.20
N TRP A 244 11.03 17.19 0.95
CA TRP A 244 10.12 17.86 1.85
C TRP A 244 10.87 18.28 3.12
N ARG A 245 10.87 19.57 3.47
CA ARG A 245 11.33 20.00 4.80
C ARG A 245 10.21 19.79 5.79
N SER A 246 10.13 18.60 6.35
CA SER A 246 9.24 18.34 7.48
C SER A 246 9.98 17.58 8.55
N GLU A 247 10.12 18.23 9.70
CA GLU A 247 10.56 17.58 10.92
C GLU A 247 9.55 16.53 11.39
N SER A 248 8.28 16.59 10.97
CA SER A 248 7.27 15.59 11.32
C SER A 248 7.24 14.39 10.39
N LEU A 249 8.02 14.38 9.30
CA LEU A 249 8.01 13.28 8.33
C LEU A 249 8.57 12.00 8.95
N GLN A 250 7.74 10.95 8.99
CA GLN A 250 8.08 9.64 9.54
C GLN A 250 8.18 8.58 8.44
N THR A 251 7.32 8.65 7.42
CA THR A 251 7.30 7.69 6.32
C THR A 251 7.41 8.42 4.98
N TYR A 252 8.35 7.98 4.15
CA TYR A 252 8.49 8.45 2.79
C TYR A 252 8.57 7.26 1.85
N ARG A 253 7.69 7.24 0.85
CA ARG A 253 7.60 6.18 -0.15
C ARG A 253 7.64 6.73 -1.56
N ASN A 254 8.45 6.10 -2.40
CA ASN A 254 8.62 6.44 -3.80
C ASN A 254 8.73 5.16 -4.63
N ASP A 255 7.64 4.83 -5.32
CA ASP A 255 7.45 3.57 -6.06
C ASP A 255 7.92 3.67 -7.52
N ARG A 256 8.93 4.50 -7.80
CA ARG A 256 9.47 4.68 -9.16
C ARG A 256 10.37 3.52 -9.55
N VAL A 257 10.02 2.79 -10.60
CA VAL A 257 10.85 1.68 -11.06
C VAL A 257 12.21 2.17 -11.57
N TYR A 258 12.29 3.35 -12.16
CA TYR A 258 13.53 3.92 -12.70
C TYR A 258 13.85 5.28 -12.09
N GLY A 259 15.14 5.53 -11.92
CA GLY A 259 15.67 6.77 -11.38
C GLY A 259 16.88 7.29 -12.15
N ASP A 260 17.21 8.54 -11.87
CA ASP A 260 18.37 9.25 -12.35
C ASP A 260 19.21 9.79 -11.17
N VAL A 261 20.27 10.53 -11.48
CA VAL A 261 21.13 11.18 -10.48
C VAL A 261 20.35 12.19 -9.64
N ASP A 262 19.31 12.81 -10.20
CA ASP A 262 18.51 13.81 -9.50
C ASP A 262 17.61 13.16 -8.44
N LEU A 263 17.01 12.01 -8.75
CA LEU A 263 16.22 11.23 -7.78
C LEU A 263 17.09 10.82 -6.60
N HIS A 264 18.29 10.29 -6.87
CA HIS A 264 19.24 9.93 -5.83
C HIS A 264 19.55 11.13 -4.92
N ARG A 265 19.87 12.29 -5.51
CA ARG A 265 20.17 13.51 -4.74
C ARG A 265 18.98 13.97 -3.89
N ALA A 266 17.77 13.90 -4.40
CA ALA A 266 16.58 14.28 -3.65
C ALA A 266 16.23 13.31 -2.53
N LEU A 267 16.47 12.00 -2.70
CA LEU A 267 16.32 11.04 -1.62
C LEU A 267 17.28 11.37 -0.47
N LEU A 268 18.55 11.63 -0.79
CA LEU A 268 19.54 12.02 0.21
C LEU A 268 19.17 13.34 0.92
N ASP A 269 18.73 14.34 0.16
CA ASP A 269 18.28 15.61 0.73
C ASP A 269 16.97 15.46 1.54
N THR A 270 16.10 14.50 1.20
CA THR A 270 14.90 14.17 1.99
C THR A 270 15.31 13.60 3.35
N ILE A 271 16.26 12.67 3.37
CA ILE A 271 16.80 12.08 4.60
C ILE A 271 17.45 13.16 5.47
N LEU A 272 18.27 14.03 4.87
CA LEU A 272 18.93 15.13 5.60
C LEU A 272 17.95 16.13 6.21
N LYS A 273 16.85 16.41 5.52
CA LYS A 273 15.82 17.38 5.95
C LYS A 273 14.77 16.79 6.89
N SER A 274 14.75 15.47 7.08
CA SER A 274 13.72 14.75 7.82
C SER A 274 14.35 13.96 8.97
N PRO A 275 14.75 14.62 10.08
CA PRO A 275 15.47 13.97 11.16
C PRO A 275 14.67 12.88 11.89
N ASN A 276 13.33 12.91 11.80
CA ASN A 276 12.43 11.93 12.41
C ASN A 276 11.95 10.85 11.42
N LEU A 277 12.57 10.76 10.23
CA LEU A 277 12.20 9.76 9.23
C LEU A 277 12.51 8.35 9.75
N ASP A 278 11.48 7.55 9.93
CA ASP A 278 11.54 6.19 10.46
C ASP A 278 11.57 5.14 9.32
N SER A 279 10.78 5.36 8.28
CA SER A 279 10.54 4.41 7.21
C SER A 279 10.78 5.02 5.83
N LEU A 280 11.75 4.49 5.10
CA LEU A 280 12.10 4.90 3.75
C LEU A 280 11.85 3.77 2.75
N TRP A 281 10.95 4.01 1.79
CA TRP A 281 10.67 3.11 0.67
C TRP A 281 11.17 3.74 -0.63
N ALA A 282 12.32 3.27 -1.13
CA ALA A 282 12.97 3.83 -2.31
C ALA A 282 13.55 2.71 -3.20
N TYR A 283 12.66 1.95 -3.82
CA TYR A 283 13.02 1.03 -4.90
C TYR A 283 13.09 1.81 -6.20
N TYR A 284 14.27 1.88 -6.83
CA TYR A 284 14.46 2.44 -8.16
C TYR A 284 15.67 1.79 -8.82
N ARG A 285 15.71 1.76 -10.16
CA ARG A 285 16.89 1.36 -10.92
C ARG A 285 17.51 2.57 -11.60
N ASN A 286 18.79 2.81 -11.39
CA ASN A 286 19.48 3.89 -12.09
C ASN A 286 19.75 3.50 -13.55
N CYS A 287 19.06 4.16 -14.48
CA CYS A 287 19.22 3.92 -15.93
C CYS A 287 20.36 4.74 -16.56
N THR A 288 20.92 5.71 -15.84
CA THR A 288 21.97 6.58 -16.38
C THR A 288 23.32 5.86 -16.33
N THR A 289 23.58 5.07 -17.38
CA THR A 289 24.70 4.13 -17.54
C THR A 289 26.08 4.76 -17.75
N THR A 290 26.28 6.07 -17.57
CA THR A 290 27.55 6.73 -17.99
C THR A 290 28.13 7.79 -17.06
N ALA A 291 27.48 8.14 -15.94
CA ALA A 291 28.08 9.07 -15.00
C ALA A 291 28.95 8.31 -13.99
N SER A 292 30.25 8.62 -13.99
CA SER A 292 31.22 8.19 -12.98
C SER A 292 30.58 8.24 -11.58
N ARG A 293 30.62 7.12 -10.84
CA ARG A 293 30.14 7.01 -9.46
C ARG A 293 30.51 8.29 -8.71
N PRO A 294 29.58 9.15 -8.28
CA PRO A 294 29.94 10.26 -7.44
C PRO A 294 30.51 9.65 -6.16
N LEU A 295 31.81 9.83 -5.96
CA LEU A 295 32.53 9.47 -4.74
C LEU A 295 32.06 10.41 -3.63
N LEU A 296 30.82 10.26 -3.17
CA LEU A 296 30.40 10.85 -1.91
C LEU A 296 31.17 10.11 -0.81
N THR A 297 32.29 10.70 -0.39
CA THR A 297 33.12 10.20 0.71
C THR A 297 32.44 10.36 2.07
N ILE A 298 31.38 11.17 2.16
CA ILE A 298 30.65 11.44 3.39
C ILE A 298 29.32 10.69 3.35
N ARG A 299 29.19 9.68 4.22
CA ARG A 299 27.93 8.99 4.47
C ARG A 299 26.99 9.89 5.26
N ILE A 300 25.74 9.98 4.82
CA ILE A 300 24.68 10.64 5.58
C ILE A 300 24.30 9.73 6.74
N ASN A 301 24.49 10.23 7.96
CA ASN A 301 24.13 9.51 9.17
C ASN A 301 22.68 9.83 9.55
N SER A 302 21.83 8.81 9.62
CA SER A 302 20.46 8.93 10.13
C SER A 302 20.23 7.94 11.25
N THR A 303 19.91 8.46 12.44
CA THR A 303 19.67 7.68 13.65
C THR A 303 18.21 7.31 13.88
N SER A 304 17.30 7.79 13.02
CA SER A 304 15.86 7.57 13.14
C SER A 304 15.34 6.46 12.23
N ILE A 305 15.97 6.23 11.08
CA ILE A 305 15.51 5.24 10.09
C ILE A 305 15.65 3.82 10.65
N ARG A 306 14.51 3.15 10.84
CA ARG A 306 14.39 1.75 11.26
C ARG A 306 14.05 0.82 10.10
N PHE A 307 13.38 1.33 9.07
CA PHE A 307 13.02 0.57 7.87
C PHE A 307 13.62 1.21 6.61
N LEU A 308 14.32 0.42 5.81
CA LEU A 308 14.82 0.82 4.50
C LEU A 308 14.42 -0.22 3.44
N GLN A 309 13.73 0.22 2.39
CA GLN A 309 13.64 -0.51 1.13
C GLN A 309 14.47 0.18 0.04
N THR A 310 15.34 -0.58 -0.64
CA THR A 310 16.09 -0.08 -1.79
C THR A 310 16.59 -1.20 -2.70
N SER A 311 17.00 -0.85 -3.91
CA SER A 311 17.69 -1.75 -4.86
C SER A 311 19.04 -1.20 -5.30
N GLU A 312 19.46 -0.02 -4.85
CA GLU A 312 20.62 0.68 -5.43
C GLU A 312 21.81 0.71 -4.50
N SER A 313 22.94 0.18 -5.00
CA SER A 313 24.22 0.18 -4.30
C SER A 313 24.69 1.59 -3.93
N VAL A 314 24.47 2.56 -4.81
CA VAL A 314 24.86 3.97 -4.59
C VAL A 314 24.11 4.58 -3.41
N LEU A 315 22.83 4.23 -3.20
CA LEU A 315 22.08 4.69 -2.04
C LEU A 315 22.61 4.03 -0.75
N LEU A 316 22.82 2.71 -0.76
CA LEU A 316 23.40 1.99 0.38
C LEU A 316 24.79 2.54 0.77
N ASP A 317 25.63 2.86 -0.21
CA ASP A 317 26.96 3.40 0.02
C ASP A 317 26.97 4.83 0.55
N SER A 318 25.90 5.59 0.31
CA SER A 318 25.76 6.98 0.77
C SER A 318 25.23 7.11 2.19
N LEU A 319 24.84 6.01 2.84
CA LEU A 319 24.13 6.04 4.12
C LEU A 319 24.92 5.41 5.27
N SER A 320 24.60 5.85 6.48
CA SER A 320 24.97 5.25 7.76
C SER A 320 23.74 5.24 8.66
N LEU A 321 23.20 4.06 8.96
CA LEU A 321 21.89 3.86 9.59
C LEU A 321 22.02 3.02 10.87
N PRO A 322 22.55 3.56 11.97
CA PRO A 322 22.80 2.80 13.21
C PRO A 322 21.54 2.20 13.85
N ALA A 323 20.35 2.79 13.63
CA ALA A 323 19.08 2.34 14.19
C ALA A 323 18.29 1.37 13.28
N LEU A 324 18.90 0.90 12.17
CA LEU A 324 18.21 0.08 11.19
C LEU A 324 17.77 -1.28 11.78
N GLU A 325 16.46 -1.56 11.71
CA GLU A 325 15.85 -2.80 12.22
C GLU A 325 15.39 -3.74 11.10
N THR A 326 14.97 -3.18 9.95
CA THR A 326 14.47 -3.94 8.81
C THR A 326 15.09 -3.41 7.51
N ILE A 327 15.66 -4.32 6.73
CA ILE A 327 16.13 -4.06 5.37
C ILE A 327 15.28 -4.84 4.36
N TRP A 328 14.86 -4.18 3.30
CA TRP A 328 14.20 -4.79 2.14
C TRP A 328 15.00 -4.45 0.89
N LEU A 329 15.68 -5.43 0.32
CA LEU A 329 16.38 -5.29 -0.94
C LEU A 329 15.49 -5.73 -2.09
N GLY A 330 15.29 -4.85 -3.06
CA GLY A 330 14.47 -5.11 -4.24
C GLY A 330 13.01 -4.68 -4.14
N PRO A 331 12.19 -5.02 -5.14
CA PRO A 331 10.83 -4.49 -5.28
C PRO A 331 9.88 -5.08 -4.24
N ASP A 332 8.79 -4.36 -3.94
CA ASP A 332 7.70 -4.86 -3.10
C ASP A 332 6.77 -5.84 -3.86
N LYS A 333 6.78 -5.75 -5.19
CA LYS A 333 6.03 -6.61 -6.11
C LYS A 333 7.00 -7.37 -7.02
N PRO A 334 6.72 -8.65 -7.33
CA PRO A 334 7.59 -9.42 -8.21
C PRO A 334 7.64 -8.75 -9.59
N CYS A 335 8.82 -8.30 -9.98
CA CYS A 335 9.08 -7.69 -11.28
C CYS A 335 10.22 -8.43 -11.99
N GLN A 336 10.39 -8.21 -13.28
CA GLN A 336 11.44 -8.90 -14.05
C GLN A 336 12.83 -8.24 -13.89
N LEU A 337 12.92 -7.16 -13.11
CA LEU A 337 14.14 -6.37 -12.96
C LEU A 337 14.92 -6.88 -11.73
N LEU A 338 16.03 -7.56 -11.98
CA LEU A 338 16.98 -7.96 -10.94
C LEU A 338 17.63 -6.74 -10.27
N CYS A 339 17.98 -6.86 -8.99
CA CYS A 339 18.84 -5.85 -8.36
C CYS A 339 20.24 -5.85 -9.02
N PRO A 340 20.96 -4.72 -9.02
CA PRO A 340 22.36 -4.65 -9.40
C PRO A 340 23.20 -5.69 -8.63
N GLU A 341 24.17 -6.31 -9.30
CA GLU A 341 25.03 -7.36 -8.72
C GLU A 341 25.82 -6.87 -7.49
N ASP A 342 26.09 -5.56 -7.39
CA ASP A 342 26.84 -4.96 -6.28
C ASP A 342 25.97 -4.54 -5.08
N THR A 343 24.69 -4.90 -5.07
CA THR A 343 23.76 -4.57 -3.98
C THR A 343 24.16 -5.22 -2.66
N LEU A 344 24.45 -6.52 -2.63
CA LEU A 344 24.88 -7.22 -1.42
C LEU A 344 26.25 -6.76 -0.90
N PRO A 345 27.29 -6.59 -1.74
CA PRO A 345 28.53 -5.95 -1.31
C PRO A 345 28.31 -4.58 -0.66
N SER A 346 27.40 -3.77 -1.22
CA SER A 346 27.09 -2.44 -0.69
C SER A 346 26.30 -2.50 0.62
N LEU A 347 25.42 -3.50 0.78
CA LEU A 347 24.77 -3.78 2.07
C LEU A 347 25.80 -4.16 3.14
N LEU A 348 26.80 -5.00 2.81
CA LEU A 348 27.86 -5.34 3.76
C LEU A 348 28.65 -4.10 4.20
N ARG A 349 28.96 -3.18 3.27
CA ARG A 349 29.58 -1.89 3.58
C ARG A 349 28.68 -1.02 4.46
N LEU A 350 27.37 -0.99 4.20
CA LEU A 350 26.41 -0.27 5.04
C LEU A 350 26.38 -0.83 6.46
N ILE A 351 26.30 -2.16 6.62
CA ILE A 351 26.31 -2.82 7.94
C ILE A 351 27.59 -2.46 8.70
N THR A 352 28.73 -2.57 8.03
CA THR A 352 30.04 -2.28 8.63
C THR A 352 30.17 -0.81 9.04
N ALA A 353 29.74 0.11 8.17
CA ALA A 353 29.81 1.55 8.42
C ALA A 353 28.83 2.00 9.51
N SER A 354 27.60 1.46 9.49
CA SER A 354 26.53 1.84 10.43
C SER A 354 26.67 1.15 11.78
N ARG A 355 27.39 0.03 11.84
CA ARG A 355 27.41 -0.90 12.98
C ARG A 355 26.01 -1.30 13.43
N CYS A 356 25.09 -1.40 12.48
CA CYS A 356 23.71 -1.77 12.76
C CYS A 356 23.57 -3.28 12.89
N SER A 357 22.48 -3.72 13.53
CA SER A 357 22.14 -5.13 13.70
C SER A 357 20.64 -5.28 13.50
N PHE A 358 20.23 -5.37 12.25
CA PHE A 358 18.82 -5.50 11.90
C PHE A 358 18.28 -6.89 12.25
N THR A 359 16.98 -6.94 12.50
CA THR A 359 16.27 -8.15 12.93
C THR A 359 15.45 -8.79 11.80
N ARG A 360 15.20 -8.05 10.71
CA ARG A 360 14.48 -8.56 9.54
C ARG A 360 15.19 -8.18 8.24
N SER A 361 15.32 -9.16 7.36
CA SER A 361 15.87 -9.00 6.01
C SER A 361 14.91 -9.60 5.00
N VAL A 362 14.57 -8.80 3.99
CA VAL A 362 13.78 -9.22 2.84
C VAL A 362 14.63 -9.05 1.58
N LEU A 363 14.83 -10.12 0.82
CA LEU A 363 15.59 -10.13 -0.42
C LEU A 363 14.64 -10.50 -1.57
N ALA A 364 14.31 -9.54 -2.43
CA ALA A 364 13.44 -9.73 -3.58
C ALA A 364 14.20 -9.49 -4.88
N GLU A 365 14.27 -10.48 -5.77
CA GLU A 365 15.01 -10.40 -7.04
C GLU A 365 16.48 -9.95 -6.89
N VAL A 366 17.11 -10.31 -5.76
CA VAL A 366 18.52 -10.00 -5.48
C VAL A 366 19.39 -11.16 -5.96
N ASP A 367 20.48 -10.87 -6.67
CA ASP A 367 21.49 -11.90 -6.90
C ASP A 367 22.22 -12.22 -5.60
N ILE A 368 21.92 -13.38 -5.03
CA ILE A 368 22.54 -13.86 -3.79
C ILE A 368 23.75 -14.77 -4.04
N SER A 369 24.13 -14.99 -5.30
CA SER A 369 25.18 -15.93 -5.68
C SER A 369 26.54 -15.59 -5.04
N HIS A 370 26.73 -14.33 -4.69
CA HIS A 370 27.95 -13.78 -4.12
C HIS A 370 27.59 -12.97 -2.85
N GLU A 371 28.43 -13.02 -1.82
CA GLU A 371 28.33 -12.19 -0.59
C GLU A 371 27.15 -12.43 0.37
N LEU A 372 26.18 -13.30 0.07
CA LEU A 372 25.08 -13.57 1.02
C LEU A 372 25.58 -14.09 2.38
N ILE A 373 26.44 -15.11 2.38
CA ILE A 373 26.94 -15.70 3.63
C ILE A 373 27.73 -14.67 4.47
N PRO A 374 28.68 -13.90 3.90
CA PRO A 374 29.33 -12.79 4.60
C PRO A 374 28.35 -11.79 5.23
N VAL A 375 27.31 -11.37 4.50
CA VAL A 375 26.28 -10.45 5.03
C VAL A 375 25.56 -11.04 6.24
N LEU A 376 25.18 -12.32 6.16
CA LEU A 376 24.47 -13.01 7.24
C LEU A 376 25.36 -13.26 8.48
N GLN A 377 26.67 -13.46 8.29
CA GLN A 377 27.64 -13.56 9.39
C GLN A 377 27.79 -12.26 10.17
N HIS A 378 27.64 -11.10 9.51
CA HIS A 378 27.70 -9.78 10.15
C HIS A 378 26.37 -9.36 10.80
N THR A 379 25.32 -10.19 10.71
CA THR A 379 23.98 -9.88 11.21
C THR A 379 23.43 -10.99 12.13
N PRO A 380 24.14 -11.31 13.23
CA PRO A 380 23.78 -12.44 14.11
C PRO A 380 22.42 -12.28 14.81
N MET A 381 21.91 -11.04 14.93
CA MET A 381 20.63 -10.71 15.57
C MET A 381 19.41 -10.86 14.65
N LEU A 382 19.61 -11.35 13.42
CA LEU A 382 18.54 -11.52 12.46
C LEU A 382 17.53 -12.59 12.93
N ASN A 383 16.28 -12.16 13.13
CA ASN A 383 15.18 -13.01 13.57
C ASN A 383 14.34 -13.53 12.38
N SER A 384 14.29 -12.79 11.28
CA SER A 384 13.49 -13.11 10.09
C SER A 384 14.27 -12.89 8.80
N LEU A 385 14.35 -13.92 7.96
CA LEU A 385 14.96 -13.89 6.64
C LEU A 385 13.95 -14.35 5.60
N GLU A 386 13.61 -13.46 4.66
CA GLU A 386 12.64 -13.71 3.61
C GLU A 386 13.29 -13.50 2.25
N MET A 387 13.05 -14.43 1.33
CA MET A 387 13.58 -14.38 -0.02
C MET A 387 12.49 -14.63 -1.05
N TYR A 388 12.44 -13.78 -2.07
CA TYR A 388 11.43 -13.78 -3.12
C TYR A 388 12.11 -13.75 -4.48
N PHE A 389 11.85 -14.77 -5.32
CA PHE A 389 12.47 -14.91 -6.63
C PHE A 389 11.42 -15.19 -7.70
N ALA A 390 11.42 -14.42 -8.77
CA ALA A 390 10.60 -14.66 -9.94
C ALA A 390 11.12 -15.87 -10.73
N TRP A 391 12.44 -16.04 -10.78
CA TRP A 391 13.12 -17.05 -11.59
C TRP A 391 14.15 -17.82 -10.76
N TRP A 392 14.07 -19.15 -10.80
CA TRP A 392 15.06 -20.02 -10.20
C TRP A 392 16.19 -20.36 -11.18
N SER A 393 17.43 -20.43 -10.68
CA SER A 393 18.62 -20.72 -11.48
C SER A 393 19.57 -21.66 -10.73
N ASN A 394 20.47 -22.34 -11.46
CA ASN A 394 21.48 -23.23 -10.87
C ASN A 394 22.43 -22.52 -9.88
N PRO A 395 22.95 -21.30 -10.17
CA PRO A 395 23.76 -20.55 -9.21
C PRO A 395 23.00 -20.21 -7.91
N LEU A 396 21.74 -19.81 -8.05
CA LEU A 396 20.87 -19.50 -6.92
C LEU A 396 20.65 -20.74 -6.04
N ASP A 397 20.34 -21.88 -6.67
CA ASP A 397 20.13 -23.14 -5.97
C ASP A 397 21.38 -23.59 -5.19
N ARG A 398 22.56 -23.53 -5.82
CA ARG A 398 23.84 -23.84 -5.16
C ARG A 398 24.09 -22.93 -3.96
N THR A 399 23.74 -21.66 -4.06
CA THR A 399 23.95 -20.70 -2.98
C THR A 399 23.02 -20.97 -1.79
N ILE A 400 21.78 -21.36 -2.07
CA ILE A 400 20.86 -21.79 -1.02
C ILE A 400 21.32 -23.11 -0.38
N GLN A 401 21.88 -24.05 -1.14
CA GLN A 401 22.50 -25.26 -0.56
C GLN A 401 23.66 -24.92 0.38
N LEU A 402 24.51 -23.95 0.00
CA LEU A 402 25.59 -23.46 0.86
C LEU A 402 25.04 -22.78 2.13
N LEU A 403 23.98 -21.98 2.01
CA LEU A 403 23.31 -21.38 3.16
C LEU A 403 22.75 -22.44 4.12
N ILE A 404 22.04 -23.44 3.59
CA ILE A 404 21.50 -24.56 4.37
C ILE A 404 22.62 -25.27 5.12
N THR A 405 23.75 -25.53 4.43
CA THR A 405 24.93 -26.16 5.03
C THR A 405 25.50 -25.30 6.15
N ALA A 406 25.70 -24.00 5.91
CA ALA A 406 26.24 -23.07 6.90
C ALA A 406 25.33 -22.95 8.14
N MET A 407 24.00 -22.97 7.96
CA MET A 407 23.03 -22.97 9.07
C MET A 407 23.03 -24.26 9.90
N MET A 408 23.62 -25.35 9.38
CA MET A 408 23.85 -26.60 10.12
C MET A 408 25.23 -26.69 10.77
N GLU A 409 26.15 -25.78 10.45
CA GLU A 409 27.46 -25.76 11.08
C GLU A 409 27.36 -25.23 12.51
N SER A 410 28.00 -25.90 13.46
CA SER A 410 28.11 -25.41 14.84
C SER A 410 29.41 -24.62 14.98
N LYS A 411 29.36 -23.50 15.71
CA LYS A 411 30.58 -22.87 16.22
C LYS A 411 31.20 -23.84 17.23
N ALA A 412 32.37 -24.39 16.93
CA ALA A 412 33.05 -25.31 17.84
C ALA A 412 33.39 -24.56 19.14
N ALA A 413 32.94 -25.09 20.28
CA ALA A 413 33.37 -24.60 21.58
C ALA A 413 34.86 -25.00 21.78
N PRO A 414 35.67 -24.17 22.47
CA PRO A 414 37.00 -24.59 22.90
C PRO A 414 36.89 -25.87 23.74
N ALA A 415 37.79 -26.82 23.48
CA ALA A 415 37.70 -28.26 23.70
C ALA A 415 37.57 -28.79 25.15
N ALA A 416 36.83 -28.13 26.04
CA ALA A 416 36.84 -28.43 27.47
C ALA A 416 35.51 -28.95 28.06
N SER A 417 34.41 -29.10 27.29
CA SER A 417 33.18 -29.65 27.87
C SER A 417 32.36 -30.52 26.89
N PRO A 418 32.15 -31.82 27.18
CA PRO A 418 31.35 -32.73 26.35
C PRO A 418 29.83 -32.46 26.41
N ALA A 419 29.38 -31.39 27.07
CA ALA A 419 27.97 -31.03 27.22
C ALA A 419 27.59 -29.69 26.54
N THR A 420 28.46 -29.11 25.70
CA THR A 420 28.12 -27.82 25.07
C THR A 420 26.98 -27.96 24.07
N PRO A 421 25.88 -27.20 24.24
CA PRO A 421 24.76 -27.22 23.31
C PRO A 421 25.21 -26.74 21.92
N PHE A 422 24.63 -27.34 20.88
CA PHE A 422 24.86 -26.92 19.50
C PHE A 422 24.53 -25.41 19.36
N ARG A 423 25.44 -24.64 18.76
CA ARG A 423 25.25 -23.21 18.45
C ARG A 423 25.50 -22.96 16.97
N PRO A 424 24.49 -22.55 16.18
CA PRO A 424 24.67 -22.26 14.75
C PRO A 424 25.80 -21.26 14.54
N ALA A 425 26.66 -21.53 13.56
CA ALA A 425 27.75 -20.64 13.18
C ALA A 425 27.23 -19.31 12.60
N ILE A 426 26.03 -19.35 12.01
CA ILE A 426 25.35 -18.27 11.31
C ILE A 426 23.89 -18.21 11.77
N LEU A 427 23.36 -17.00 11.91
CA LEU A 427 21.94 -16.73 12.22
C LEU A 427 21.40 -17.47 13.47
N PRO A 428 22.06 -17.39 14.64
CA PRO A 428 21.63 -18.10 15.84
C PRO A 428 20.22 -17.66 16.31
N GLY A 429 19.86 -16.38 16.11
CA GLY A 429 18.56 -15.81 16.47
C GLY A 429 17.41 -16.06 15.49
N LEU A 430 17.62 -16.78 14.38
CA LEU A 430 16.60 -16.91 13.33
C LEU A 430 15.38 -17.73 13.79
N THR A 431 14.20 -17.12 13.68
CA THR A 431 12.90 -17.72 14.03
C THR A 431 11.98 -17.88 12.83
N CYS A 432 12.16 -17.07 11.80
CA CYS A 432 11.36 -17.08 10.57
C CYS A 432 12.28 -17.21 9.35
N PHE A 433 12.02 -18.21 8.52
CA PHE A 433 12.71 -18.41 7.25
C PHE A 433 11.71 -18.64 6.11
N LYS A 434 11.67 -17.71 5.16
CA LYS A 434 10.73 -17.76 4.04
C LYS A 434 11.48 -17.74 2.72
N ILE A 435 11.13 -18.66 1.83
CA ILE A 435 11.57 -18.70 0.44
C ILE A 435 10.35 -18.84 -0.46
N GLN A 436 10.19 -17.91 -1.39
CA GLN A 436 9.15 -17.93 -2.40
C GLN A 436 9.76 -17.88 -3.79
N ILE A 437 9.40 -18.84 -4.64
CA ILE A 437 9.96 -19.04 -5.97
C ILE A 437 8.81 -19.16 -6.96
N ARG A 438 8.67 -18.19 -7.87
CA ARG A 438 7.56 -18.14 -8.82
C ARG A 438 7.73 -19.05 -10.04
N ASP A 439 8.96 -19.30 -10.47
CA ASP A 439 9.19 -20.09 -11.68
C ASP A 439 10.47 -20.92 -11.56
N VAL A 440 10.32 -22.24 -11.48
CA VAL A 440 11.43 -23.21 -11.46
C VAL A 440 11.67 -23.91 -12.80
N SER A 441 10.91 -23.56 -13.84
CA SER A 441 10.87 -24.31 -15.12
C SER A 441 12.23 -24.44 -15.80
N ARG A 442 13.13 -23.46 -15.62
CA ARG A 442 14.46 -23.46 -16.24
C ARG A 442 15.42 -24.51 -15.67
N VAL A 443 15.23 -24.90 -14.41
CA VAL A 443 16.10 -25.85 -13.71
C VAL A 443 15.43 -27.22 -13.56
N GLY A 444 14.11 -27.29 -13.76
CA GLY A 444 13.30 -28.51 -13.63
C GLY A 444 13.03 -28.91 -12.18
N THR A 445 13.95 -28.62 -11.25
CA THR A 445 13.80 -28.95 -9.82
C THR A 445 14.57 -27.97 -8.94
N ALA A 446 13.99 -27.56 -7.80
CA ALA A 446 14.71 -26.82 -6.76
C ALA A 446 15.53 -27.81 -5.90
N LEU A 447 16.73 -28.17 -6.37
CA LEU A 447 17.59 -29.19 -5.76
C LEU A 447 18.04 -28.85 -4.33
N SER A 448 18.01 -27.56 -3.96
CA SER A 448 18.30 -27.08 -2.61
C SER A 448 17.27 -27.51 -1.57
N ILE A 449 16.02 -27.75 -1.97
CA ILE A 449 14.96 -28.22 -1.06
C ILE A 449 14.99 -29.75 -1.06
N ASN A 450 15.94 -30.30 -0.30
CA ASN A 450 16.26 -31.74 -0.26
C ASN A 450 16.41 -32.26 1.18
N ASP A 451 16.96 -33.46 1.34
CA ASP A 451 17.16 -34.09 2.66
C ASP A 451 18.05 -33.24 3.60
N MET A 452 19.00 -32.47 3.05
CA MET A 452 19.83 -31.55 3.83
C MET A 452 19.03 -30.34 4.34
N PHE A 453 18.05 -29.86 3.57
CA PHE A 453 17.12 -28.84 4.02
C PHE A 453 16.28 -29.35 5.20
N VAL A 454 15.66 -30.53 5.05
CA VAL A 454 14.88 -31.18 6.13
C VAL A 454 15.75 -31.38 7.37
N ARG A 455 16.97 -31.87 7.20
CA ARG A 455 17.93 -32.05 8.29
C ARG A 455 18.26 -30.73 8.99
N MET A 456 18.47 -29.65 8.25
CA MET A 456 18.71 -28.31 8.80
C MET A 456 17.53 -27.86 9.67
N LEU A 457 16.29 -28.03 9.18
CA LEU A 457 15.09 -27.70 9.93
C LEU A 457 14.99 -28.49 11.23
N SER A 458 15.19 -29.82 11.17
CA SER A 458 15.20 -30.69 12.35
C SER A 458 16.20 -30.21 13.39
N ILE A 459 17.45 -29.96 12.99
CA ILE A 459 18.51 -29.49 13.88
C ILE A 459 18.11 -28.14 14.50
N ARG A 460 17.72 -27.14 13.70
CA ARG A 460 17.37 -25.79 14.19
C ARG A 460 16.13 -25.76 15.08
N ARG A 461 15.27 -26.77 14.95
CA ARG A 461 14.08 -26.95 15.80
C ARG A 461 14.43 -27.58 17.16
N THR A 462 15.28 -28.60 17.17
CA THR A 462 15.60 -29.38 18.39
C THR A 462 16.66 -28.73 19.28
N MET A 463 17.36 -27.70 18.78
CA MET A 463 18.35 -26.97 19.58
C MET A 463 17.76 -26.43 20.89
N PRO A 464 18.51 -26.46 22.00
CA PRO A 464 18.11 -25.75 23.21
C PRO A 464 18.06 -24.25 22.92
N ALA A 465 16.97 -23.60 23.35
CA ALA A 465 16.86 -22.15 23.26
C ALA A 465 17.57 -21.54 24.48
N ASP A 466 18.42 -20.55 24.24
CA ASP A 466 19.03 -19.72 25.27
C ASP A 466 18.90 -18.24 24.87
N GLU A 467 19.49 -17.30 25.62
CA GLU A 467 19.40 -15.87 25.29
C GLU A 467 19.95 -15.53 23.89
N ASP A 468 20.93 -16.30 23.40
CA ASP A 468 21.62 -16.07 22.14
C ASP A 468 21.07 -16.90 20.97
N ASN A 469 20.40 -18.01 21.26
CA ASN A 469 19.95 -19.00 20.27
C ASN A 469 18.43 -19.17 20.31
N LYS A 470 17.79 -18.85 19.19
CA LYS A 470 16.36 -19.08 19.01
C LYS A 470 16.13 -20.29 18.12
N ARG A 471 15.05 -21.02 18.44
CA ARG A 471 14.55 -22.11 17.60
C ARG A 471 13.89 -21.53 16.36
N LEU A 472 14.07 -22.21 15.24
CA LEU A 472 13.30 -21.92 14.04
C LEU A 472 11.84 -22.32 14.29
N GLN A 473 10.90 -21.39 14.04
CA GLN A 473 9.48 -21.53 14.35
C GLN A 473 8.63 -21.54 13.09
N ILE A 474 8.90 -20.62 12.18
CA ILE A 474 8.13 -20.40 10.96
C ILE A 474 9.03 -20.68 9.77
N VAL A 475 8.58 -21.59 8.92
CA VAL A 475 9.23 -21.89 7.66
C VAL A 475 8.19 -21.85 6.56
N THR A 476 8.42 -21.04 5.54
CA THR A 476 7.51 -20.95 4.40
C THR A 476 8.29 -21.22 3.12
N VAL A 477 7.84 -22.22 2.37
CA VAL A 477 8.40 -22.57 1.07
C VAL A 477 7.26 -22.57 0.05
N SER A 478 7.28 -21.58 -0.84
CA SER A 478 6.25 -21.45 -1.87
C SER A 478 6.88 -21.62 -3.25
N LEU A 479 6.45 -22.65 -3.98
CA LEU A 479 6.91 -22.96 -5.34
C LEU A 479 5.73 -22.84 -6.31
N TYR A 480 5.90 -22.06 -7.37
CA TYR A 480 4.90 -21.92 -8.42
C TYR A 480 5.41 -22.52 -9.73
N LYS A 481 4.51 -23.17 -10.47
CA LYS A 481 4.71 -23.91 -11.73
C LYS A 481 5.65 -25.12 -11.67
N SER A 482 5.18 -26.27 -12.21
CA SER A 482 5.96 -27.45 -12.64
C SER A 482 7.16 -27.82 -11.76
N SER A 483 7.05 -27.66 -10.44
CA SER A 483 8.08 -28.05 -9.49
C SER A 483 7.75 -29.47 -9.07
N VAL A 484 8.56 -30.43 -9.48
CA VAL A 484 8.50 -31.75 -8.87
C VAL A 484 9.31 -31.67 -7.58
N LEU A 485 8.64 -31.58 -6.43
CA LEU A 485 9.32 -31.89 -5.17
C LEU A 485 9.77 -33.35 -5.22
N ARG A 486 10.90 -33.66 -4.58
CA ARG A 486 11.37 -35.04 -4.47
C ARG A 486 10.26 -35.91 -3.85
N PRO A 487 10.00 -37.12 -4.36
CA PRO A 487 9.14 -38.09 -3.68
C PRO A 487 9.57 -38.29 -2.22
N GLY A 488 8.61 -38.30 -1.30
CA GLY A 488 8.83 -38.46 0.15
C GLY A 488 8.99 -37.15 0.93
N LEU A 489 9.37 -36.05 0.29
CA LEU A 489 9.61 -34.77 0.98
C LEU A 489 8.35 -34.21 1.66
N ALA A 490 7.17 -34.45 1.08
CA ALA A 490 5.89 -34.07 1.69
C ALA A 490 5.69 -34.77 3.05
N SER A 491 6.03 -36.06 3.15
CA SER A 491 5.94 -36.82 4.40
C SER A 491 6.92 -36.31 5.47
N ASP A 492 8.12 -35.90 5.05
CA ASP A 492 9.11 -35.32 5.96
C ASP A 492 8.62 -33.97 6.51
N PHE A 493 7.98 -33.15 5.66
CA PHE A 493 7.39 -31.88 6.06
C PHE A 493 6.17 -32.06 6.99
N GLU A 494 5.29 -33.02 6.71
CA GLU A 494 4.19 -33.37 7.61
C GLU A 494 4.72 -33.80 8.99
N THR A 495 5.79 -34.60 9.02
CA THR A 495 6.43 -35.02 10.28
C THR A 495 6.91 -33.81 11.08
N LEU A 496 7.56 -32.85 10.43
CA LEU A 496 8.03 -31.62 11.08
C LEU A 496 6.88 -30.71 11.55
N GLN A 497 5.76 -30.66 10.83
CA GLN A 497 4.55 -29.95 11.26
C GLN A 497 3.94 -30.58 12.52
N VAL A 498 3.82 -31.91 12.56
CA VAL A 498 3.33 -32.66 13.73
C VAL A 498 4.22 -32.41 14.96
N MET A 499 5.52 -32.19 14.76
CA MET A 499 6.47 -31.77 15.82
C MET A 499 6.35 -30.28 16.22
N GLY A 500 5.29 -29.60 15.78
CA GLY A 500 4.91 -28.25 16.20
C GLY A 500 5.71 -27.14 15.52
N MET A 501 6.32 -27.38 14.36
CA MET A 501 6.89 -26.33 13.53
C MET A 501 5.80 -25.76 12.60
N ASN A 502 5.67 -24.43 12.53
CA ASN A 502 4.74 -23.81 11.57
C ASN A 502 5.40 -23.80 10.19
N LEU A 503 5.29 -24.93 9.51
CA LEU A 503 5.82 -25.14 8.18
C LEU A 503 4.70 -25.01 7.16
N ILE A 504 4.81 -24.05 6.25
CA ILE A 504 3.87 -23.85 5.15
C ILE A 504 4.61 -24.19 3.86
N VAL A 505 4.22 -25.29 3.22
CA VAL A 505 4.75 -25.69 1.91
C VAL A 505 3.61 -25.65 0.92
N SER A 506 3.70 -24.74 -0.05
CA SER A 506 2.69 -24.60 -1.09
C SER A 506 3.34 -24.82 -2.46
N VAL A 507 2.91 -25.87 -3.16
CA VAL A 507 3.24 -26.08 -4.57
C VAL A 507 1.98 -25.84 -5.37
N SER A 508 1.97 -24.79 -6.19
CA SER A 508 0.81 -24.46 -7.02
C SER A 508 1.15 -24.52 -8.50
N GLU A 509 0.40 -25.33 -9.23
CA GLU A 509 0.39 -25.36 -10.70
C GLU A 509 -0.58 -24.29 -11.22
N SER A 510 -0.25 -23.01 -11.07
CA SER A 510 -1.10 -21.97 -11.68
C SER A 510 -0.86 -21.92 -13.19
N SER A 511 -1.78 -22.45 -13.98
CA SER A 511 -1.82 -22.29 -15.44
C SER A 511 -2.29 -20.91 -15.89
N HIS A 512 -2.76 -20.04 -14.99
CA HIS A 512 -3.09 -18.65 -15.30
C HIS A 512 -2.73 -17.70 -14.14
N GLY A 513 -2.06 -16.60 -14.48
CA GLY A 513 -1.57 -15.58 -13.54
C GLY A 513 -2.69 -14.68 -13.00
N THR A 514 -3.44 -15.18 -12.03
CA THR A 514 -4.17 -14.33 -11.09
C THR A 514 -3.58 -14.56 -9.71
N ASP A 515 -2.95 -13.51 -9.17
CA ASP A 515 -2.31 -13.48 -7.86
C ASP A 515 -3.24 -14.03 -6.75
N PRO A 516 -2.79 -14.99 -5.92
CA PRO A 516 -3.39 -15.25 -4.64
C PRO A 516 -2.62 -14.46 -3.58
N ILE A 517 -3.01 -13.21 -3.32
CA ILE A 517 -2.58 -12.48 -2.13
C ILE A 517 -3.81 -11.82 -1.50
N LEU A 518 -4.34 -12.46 -0.46
CA LEU A 518 -4.98 -11.81 0.70
C LEU A 518 -5.34 -12.91 1.73
N HIS A 519 -4.45 -13.09 2.71
CA HIS A 519 -4.81 -13.47 4.08
C HIS A 519 -4.08 -12.54 5.03
#